data_AF-A0A950XTP3-F1
#
_entry.id   AF-A0A950XTP3-F1
#
_cell.length_a   1.000
_cell.length_b   1.000
_cell.length_c   1.000
_cell.angle_alpha   90.00
_cell.angle_beta   90.00
_cell.angle_gamma   90.00
#
_symmetry.space_group_name_H-M   'P 1'
#
loop_
_entity.id
_entity.type
_entity.pdbx_description
1 polymer ?
#
loop_
_entity_poly.entity_id
_entity_poly.type
_entity_poly.pdbx_seq_one_letter_code
_entity_poly.pdbx_strand_id
1 'polypeptide(L)'
;MAICWLPLLVLSFAQGESFNREIRIPFLLDLEVSVRFLIALPILVLAGIPIDRRLRRAVRQFLRAGLVSAAELPSFEALLNRIERLQNRILPELVMLAIAYAPSLEPNLSDFYIRGVATWHIAADGSGTRSYAGWWFLLVSAPLFRFLLLRWVWRLVLWTLILWKVMRLRLHLVPSHPDRAAGLGFLTEAQKVFSLIVFAGGAVMSGAVANSMLYESGTLASTRPLMITWIVIAALASVAPLLCATPLLIRTRDQAIFEFGAMNAAHDQAFDARWIGPGAQPGTELLGHPDANSLANLSHGLETVREMRFIPLDRRTLIVLALAAALPMAPVILIVTPVNELIRDVIKLLA
;
A
#
# COMPACT_ATOMS: atom_id res chain seq x y z
N MET A 1 13.43 -5.00 -18.38
CA MET A 1 13.74 -3.62 -18.82
C MET A 1 14.18 -3.62 -20.26
N ALA A 2 15.33 -4.21 -20.58
CA ALA A 2 15.89 -4.25 -21.94
C ALA A 2 14.88 -4.79 -22.97
N ILE A 3 14.24 -5.93 -22.72
CA ILE A 3 13.28 -6.55 -23.66
C ILE A 3 12.03 -5.67 -23.92
N CYS A 4 11.61 -4.85 -22.97
CA CYS A 4 10.39 -4.04 -23.09
C CYS A 4 10.63 -2.69 -23.75
N TRP A 5 11.82 -2.10 -23.57
CA TRP A 5 12.12 -0.73 -23.98
C TRP A 5 13.13 -0.64 -25.12
N LEU A 6 14.18 -1.47 -25.13
CA LEU A 6 15.27 -1.38 -26.11
C LEU A 6 14.81 -1.75 -27.53
N PRO A 7 14.00 -2.81 -27.76
CA PRO A 7 13.44 -3.08 -29.08
C PRO A 7 12.55 -1.95 -29.59
N LEU A 8 11.78 -1.30 -28.69
CA LEU A 8 10.95 -0.15 -29.07
C LEU A 8 11.80 1.02 -29.56
N LEU A 9 12.90 1.31 -28.86
CA LEU A 9 13.85 2.34 -29.27
C LEU A 9 14.46 2.03 -30.64
N VAL A 10 14.96 0.80 -30.84
CA VAL A 10 15.62 0.40 -32.10
C VAL A 10 14.64 0.42 -33.27
N LEU A 11 13.43 -0.10 -33.08
CA LEU A 11 12.39 -0.13 -34.12
C LEU A 11 11.88 1.28 -34.43
N SER A 12 11.67 2.12 -33.40
CA SER A 12 11.26 3.52 -33.58
C SER A 12 12.33 4.33 -34.33
N PHE A 13 13.62 4.11 -34.02
CA PHE A 13 14.73 4.75 -34.73
C PHE A 13 14.82 4.27 -36.19
N ALA A 14 14.67 2.97 -36.43
CA ALA A 14 14.69 2.38 -37.77
C ALA A 14 13.56 2.89 -38.68
N GLN A 15 12.42 3.28 -38.11
CA GLN A 15 11.27 3.82 -38.85
C GLN A 15 11.25 5.36 -38.93
N GLY A 16 12.25 6.05 -38.36
CA GLY A 16 12.29 7.52 -38.29
C GLY A 16 11.31 8.13 -37.28
N GLU A 17 10.58 7.30 -36.53
CA GLU A 17 9.52 7.70 -35.58
C GLU A 17 10.07 8.31 -34.28
N SER A 18 11.40 8.28 -34.09
CA SER A 18 12.06 8.73 -32.87
C SER A 18 12.32 10.24 -32.82
N PHE A 19 12.42 10.91 -33.98
CA PHE A 19 12.76 12.34 -34.08
C PHE A 19 12.00 13.10 -35.18
N ASN A 20 11.11 12.44 -35.94
CA ASN A 20 10.39 13.10 -37.03
C ASN A 20 9.44 14.18 -36.46
N ARG A 21 9.56 15.42 -36.95
CA ARG A 21 8.78 16.58 -36.53
C ARG A 21 7.32 16.53 -36.96
N GLU A 22 6.97 15.63 -37.87
CA GLU A 22 5.58 15.41 -38.31
C GLU A 22 4.77 14.57 -37.31
N ILE A 23 5.44 13.91 -36.35
CA ILE A 23 4.81 13.09 -35.32
C ILE A 23 4.57 13.94 -34.08
N ARG A 24 3.32 13.97 -33.60
CA ARG A 24 2.90 14.81 -32.47
C ARG A 24 3.63 14.49 -31.17
N ILE A 25 3.97 13.21 -30.93
CA ILE A 25 4.80 12.76 -29.79
C ILE A 25 5.76 11.66 -30.27
N PRO A 26 7.04 11.99 -30.51
CA PRO A 26 8.09 11.01 -30.79
C PRO A 26 8.34 10.06 -29.60
N PHE A 27 8.78 8.82 -29.86
CA PHE A 27 8.97 7.79 -28.82
C PHE A 27 9.81 8.24 -27.62
N LEU A 28 10.91 8.98 -27.86
CA LEU A 28 11.80 9.45 -26.79
C LEU A 28 11.18 10.54 -25.91
N LEU A 29 10.15 11.22 -26.43
CA LEU A 29 9.41 12.26 -25.73
C LEU A 29 8.15 11.72 -25.05
N ASP A 30 7.82 10.45 -25.26
CA ASP A 30 6.77 9.75 -24.52
C ASP A 30 7.24 9.40 -23.10
N LEU A 31 6.89 10.29 -22.17
CA LEU A 31 7.29 10.17 -20.77
C LEU A 31 6.58 9.01 -20.09
N GLU A 32 5.33 8.72 -20.43
CA GLU A 32 4.59 7.59 -19.86
C GLU A 32 5.28 6.25 -20.17
N VAL A 33 5.63 6.01 -21.42
CA VAL A 33 6.27 4.76 -21.86
C VAL A 33 7.67 4.63 -21.24
N SER A 34 8.42 5.72 -21.21
CA SER A 34 9.75 5.77 -20.60
C SER A 34 9.67 5.48 -19.10
N VAL A 35 8.81 6.16 -18.36
CA VAL A 35 8.66 5.96 -16.91
C VAL A 35 8.12 4.55 -16.60
N ARG A 36 7.17 4.05 -17.40
CA ARG A 36 6.62 2.70 -17.23
C ARG A 36 7.69 1.62 -17.31
N PHE A 37 8.57 1.66 -18.31
CA PHE A 37 9.54 0.59 -18.54
C PHE A 37 10.92 0.81 -17.90
N LEU A 38 11.33 2.07 -17.69
CA LEU A 38 12.64 2.41 -17.11
C LEU A 38 12.59 2.68 -15.61
N ILE A 39 11.43 2.99 -15.02
CA ILE A 39 11.28 3.28 -13.58
C ILE A 39 10.33 2.29 -12.91
N ALA A 40 9.08 2.18 -13.38
CA ALA A 40 8.08 1.36 -12.72
C ALA A 40 8.38 -0.14 -12.85
N LEU A 41 8.68 -0.64 -14.06
CA LEU A 41 8.98 -2.07 -14.28
C LEU A 41 10.17 -2.56 -13.43
N PRO A 42 11.32 -1.85 -13.31
CA PRO A 42 12.39 -2.22 -12.39
C PRO A 42 11.96 -2.30 -10.94
N ILE A 43 11.19 -1.30 -10.48
CA ILE A 43 10.70 -1.30 -9.09
C ILE A 43 9.77 -2.49 -8.87
N LEU A 44 8.83 -2.76 -9.79
CA LEU A 44 7.92 -3.91 -9.68
C LEU A 44 8.67 -5.26 -9.68
N VAL A 45 9.78 -5.39 -10.41
CA VAL A 45 10.57 -6.63 -10.41
C VAL A 45 11.39 -6.74 -9.11
N LEU A 46 12.08 -5.68 -8.71
CA LEU A 46 12.97 -5.68 -7.55
C LEU A 46 12.24 -5.69 -6.21
N ALA A 47 11.03 -5.13 -6.15
CA ALA A 47 10.22 -5.05 -4.93
C ALA A 47 9.82 -6.43 -4.38
N GLY A 48 9.87 -7.50 -5.20
CA GLY A 48 9.61 -8.87 -4.77
C GLY A 48 10.44 -9.27 -3.54
N ILE A 49 11.73 -8.95 -3.54
CA ILE A 49 12.67 -9.37 -2.50
C ILE A 49 12.36 -8.72 -1.14
N PRO A 50 12.30 -7.37 -1.00
CA PRO A 50 12.03 -6.74 0.29
C PRO A 50 10.61 -7.06 0.78
N ILE A 51 9.62 -7.11 -0.11
CA ILE A 51 8.22 -7.38 0.26
C ILE A 51 8.11 -8.80 0.82
N ASP A 52 8.59 -9.81 0.10
CA ASP A 52 8.45 -11.20 0.56
C ASP A 52 9.24 -11.45 1.86
N ARG A 53 10.40 -10.80 2.04
CA ARG A 53 11.16 -10.87 3.31
C ARG A 53 10.37 -10.24 4.47
N ARG A 54 9.75 -9.08 4.25
CA ARG A 54 8.98 -8.36 5.26
C ARG A 54 7.70 -9.11 5.64
N LEU A 55 6.96 -9.61 4.65
CA LEU A 55 5.74 -10.39 4.89
C LEU A 55 6.05 -11.69 5.65
N ARG A 56 7.10 -12.42 5.26
CA ARG A 56 7.56 -13.62 6.01
C ARG A 56 7.95 -13.30 7.44
N ARG A 57 8.60 -12.15 7.68
CA ARG A 57 8.92 -11.69 9.04
C ARG A 57 7.65 -11.39 9.84
N ALA A 58 6.65 -10.77 9.23
CA ALA A 58 5.37 -10.51 9.86
C ALA A 58 4.63 -11.82 10.21
N VAL A 59 4.58 -12.78 9.29
CA VAL A 59 3.99 -14.11 9.54
C VAL A 59 4.68 -14.81 10.72
N ARG A 60 6.03 -14.82 10.77
CA ARG A 60 6.78 -15.40 11.89
C ARG A 60 6.58 -14.64 13.21
N GLN A 61 6.27 -13.35 13.15
CA GLN A 61 6.07 -12.54 14.34
C GLN A 61 4.82 -13.00 15.12
N PHE A 62 3.80 -13.54 14.46
CA PHE A 62 2.65 -14.16 15.15
C PHE A 62 3.07 -15.26 16.12
N LEU A 63 4.05 -16.09 15.74
CA LEU A 63 4.60 -17.14 16.59
C LEU A 63 5.56 -16.57 17.65
N ARG A 64 6.48 -15.68 17.24
CA ARG A 64 7.49 -15.11 18.14
C ARG A 64 6.88 -14.24 19.25
N ALA A 65 5.78 -13.57 18.97
CA ALA A 65 5.06 -12.76 19.95
C ALA A 65 4.08 -13.59 20.80
N GLY A 66 4.02 -14.91 20.61
CA GLY A 66 3.10 -15.77 21.37
C GLY A 66 1.62 -15.55 21.08
N LEU A 67 1.28 -14.88 19.96
CA LEU A 67 -0.11 -14.59 19.59
C LEU A 67 -0.86 -15.85 19.15
N VAL A 68 -0.14 -16.85 18.62
CA VAL A 68 -0.72 -18.15 18.26
C VAL A 68 -0.39 -19.13 19.38
N SER A 69 -1.43 -19.66 20.03
CA SER A 69 -1.28 -20.67 21.08
C SER A 69 -0.79 -22.00 20.51
N ALA A 70 -0.19 -22.85 21.37
CA ALA A 70 0.27 -24.18 20.97
C ALA A 70 -0.85 -25.06 20.38
N ALA A 71 -2.10 -24.87 20.83
CA ALA A 71 -3.27 -25.57 20.30
C ALA A 71 -3.64 -25.16 18.86
N GLU A 72 -3.37 -23.91 18.47
CA GLU A 72 -3.69 -23.36 17.15
C GLU A 72 -2.52 -23.46 16.15
N LEU A 73 -1.34 -23.89 16.60
CA LEU A 73 -0.15 -24.02 15.75
C LEU A 73 -0.39 -24.92 14.52
N PRO A 74 -1.01 -26.12 14.64
CA PRO A 74 -1.28 -26.97 13.48
C PRO A 74 -2.22 -26.29 12.48
N SER A 75 -3.25 -25.58 12.97
CA SER A 75 -4.19 -24.82 12.14
C SER A 75 -3.49 -23.69 11.38
N PHE A 76 -2.59 -22.98 12.05
CA PHE A 76 -1.79 -21.90 11.48
C PHE A 76 -0.86 -22.41 10.37
N GLU A 77 -0.12 -23.49 10.62
CA GLU A 77 0.76 -24.10 9.60
C GLU A 77 -0.03 -24.65 8.41
N ALA A 78 -1.16 -25.32 8.65
CA ALA A 78 -2.04 -25.82 7.59
C ALA A 78 -2.58 -24.69 6.70
N LEU A 79 -2.89 -23.54 7.30
CA LEU A 79 -3.31 -22.32 6.60
C LEU A 79 -2.19 -21.79 5.71
N LEU A 80 -0.96 -21.65 6.23
CA LEU A 80 0.18 -21.18 5.46
C LEU A 80 0.48 -22.13 4.29
N ASN A 81 0.50 -23.44 4.53
CA ASN A 81 0.69 -24.46 3.51
C ASN A 81 -0.41 -24.43 2.44
N ARG A 82 -1.65 -24.11 2.81
CA ARG A 82 -2.75 -23.96 1.84
C ARG A 82 -2.55 -22.73 0.95
N ILE A 83 -2.06 -21.63 1.50
CA ILE A 83 -1.85 -20.39 0.76
C ILE A 83 -0.61 -20.49 -0.13
N GLU A 84 0.46 -21.14 0.35
CA GLU A 84 1.62 -21.46 -0.46
C GLU A 84 1.25 -22.35 -1.66
N ARG A 85 0.42 -23.38 -1.43
CA ARG A 85 -0.13 -24.18 -2.53
C ARG A 85 -0.90 -23.33 -3.53
N LEU A 86 -1.74 -22.39 -3.07
CA LEU A 86 -2.50 -21.49 -3.94
C LEU A 86 -1.58 -20.56 -4.74
N GLN A 87 -0.51 -20.06 -4.12
CA GLN A 87 0.50 -19.24 -4.78
C GLN A 87 1.24 -20.01 -5.89
N ASN A 88 1.51 -21.30 -5.65
CA ASN A 88 2.23 -22.16 -6.59
C ASN A 88 1.34 -22.82 -7.65
N ARG A 89 0.03 -22.54 -7.67
CA ARG A 89 -0.86 -23.03 -8.73
C ARG A 89 -0.63 -22.25 -10.02
N ILE A 90 -0.66 -22.96 -11.14
CA ILE A 90 -0.55 -22.36 -12.47
C ILE A 90 -1.81 -21.59 -12.89
N LEU A 91 -2.98 -21.93 -12.33
CA LEU A 91 -4.27 -21.37 -12.75
C LEU A 91 -4.36 -19.84 -12.54
N PRO A 92 -4.02 -19.26 -11.38
CA PRO A 92 -3.94 -17.81 -11.22
C PRO A 92 -3.00 -17.17 -12.24
N GLU A 93 -1.85 -17.80 -12.54
CA GLU A 93 -0.91 -17.26 -13.52
C GLU A 93 -1.48 -17.25 -14.94
N LEU A 94 -2.15 -18.33 -15.35
CA LEU A 94 -2.82 -18.39 -16.66
C LEU A 94 -3.97 -17.38 -16.76
N VAL A 95 -4.77 -17.22 -15.72
CA VAL A 95 -5.85 -16.21 -15.68
C VAL A 95 -5.27 -14.80 -15.78
N MET A 96 -4.22 -14.49 -15.02
CA MET A 96 -3.55 -13.18 -15.11
C MET A 96 -2.94 -12.95 -16.49
N LEU A 97 -2.37 -13.98 -17.13
CA LEU A 97 -1.82 -13.90 -18.48
C LEU A 97 -2.93 -13.62 -19.50
N ALA A 98 -4.05 -14.34 -19.42
CA ALA A 98 -5.20 -14.12 -20.29
C ALA A 98 -5.75 -12.69 -20.16
N ILE A 99 -5.91 -12.20 -18.92
CA ILE A 99 -6.36 -10.82 -18.66
C ILE A 99 -5.35 -9.80 -19.19
N ALA A 100 -4.04 -10.07 -19.06
CA ALA A 100 -3.00 -9.16 -19.54
C ALA A 100 -2.98 -9.01 -21.07
N TYR A 101 -3.32 -10.08 -21.80
CA TYR A 101 -3.39 -10.11 -23.26
C TYR A 101 -4.76 -9.69 -23.82
N ALA A 102 -5.84 -9.75 -23.04
CA ALA A 102 -7.19 -9.42 -23.52
C ALA A 102 -7.29 -8.04 -24.22
N PRO A 103 -6.69 -6.94 -23.70
CA PRO A 103 -6.71 -5.64 -24.38
C PRO A 103 -5.92 -5.61 -25.70
N SER A 104 -5.00 -6.56 -25.90
CA SER A 104 -4.19 -6.65 -27.12
C SER A 104 -4.89 -7.41 -28.25
N LEU A 105 -5.93 -8.19 -27.92
CA LEU A 105 -6.69 -8.98 -28.89
C LEU A 105 -7.90 -8.22 -29.45
N GLU A 106 -8.45 -7.29 -28.66
CA GLU A 106 -9.63 -6.51 -29.01
C GLU A 106 -9.23 -5.11 -29.51
N PRO A 107 -9.39 -4.79 -30.81
CA PRO A 107 -8.95 -3.51 -31.39
C PRO A 107 -9.58 -2.29 -30.69
N ASN A 108 -10.86 -2.38 -30.32
CA ASN A 108 -11.59 -1.32 -29.62
C ASN A 108 -11.04 -1.06 -28.21
N LEU A 109 -10.66 -2.12 -27.49
CA LEU A 109 -10.03 -2.00 -26.16
C LEU A 109 -8.61 -1.48 -26.32
N SER A 110 -7.86 -1.98 -27.30
CA SER A 110 -6.49 -1.53 -27.58
C SER A 110 -6.46 -0.03 -27.85
N ASP A 111 -7.40 0.49 -28.64
CA ASP A 111 -7.50 1.90 -28.93
C ASP A 111 -7.93 2.71 -27.69
N PHE A 112 -8.81 2.20 -26.82
CA PHE A 112 -9.15 2.90 -25.57
C PHE A 112 -7.93 3.06 -24.63
N TYR A 113 -7.08 2.04 -24.54
CA TYR A 113 -5.85 2.10 -23.75
C TYR A 113 -4.71 2.91 -24.39
N ILE A 114 -4.79 3.18 -25.71
CA ILE A 114 -3.74 3.86 -26.49
C ILE A 114 -4.16 5.29 -26.91
N ARG A 115 -5.46 5.62 -26.98
CA ARG A 115 -6.00 6.90 -27.51
C ARG A 115 -5.55 8.16 -26.75
N GLY A 116 -5.02 8.04 -25.54
CA GLY A 116 -4.45 9.17 -24.78
C GLY A 116 -2.92 9.23 -24.80
N VAL A 117 -2.25 8.40 -25.59
CA VAL A 117 -0.78 8.21 -25.50
C VAL A 117 -0.18 8.00 -26.90
N ALA A 118 0.38 9.09 -27.43
CA ALA A 118 1.42 9.16 -28.45
C ALA A 118 1.17 8.59 -29.87
N THR A 119 1.71 9.29 -30.86
CA THR A 119 1.47 9.03 -32.30
C THR A 119 2.43 7.98 -32.89
N TRP A 120 3.55 7.69 -32.24
CA TRP A 120 4.59 6.75 -32.73
C TRP A 120 4.12 5.30 -32.92
N HIS A 121 2.97 4.92 -32.36
CA HIS A 121 2.38 3.60 -32.51
C HIS A 121 1.69 3.39 -33.87
N ILE A 122 1.43 4.48 -34.60
CA ILE A 122 0.85 4.51 -35.94
C ILE A 122 1.98 4.93 -36.89
N ALA A 123 2.11 4.26 -38.03
CA ALA A 123 3.12 4.59 -39.03
C ALA A 123 2.90 6.02 -39.55
N ALA A 124 3.98 6.80 -39.63
CA ALA A 124 3.99 8.17 -40.13
C ALA A 124 3.73 8.29 -41.65
N ASP A 125 3.53 7.17 -42.36
CA ASP A 125 3.28 7.11 -43.80
C ASP A 125 1.83 7.51 -44.21
N GLY A 126 0.99 7.90 -43.25
CA GLY A 126 -0.39 8.31 -43.48
C GLY A 126 -1.35 7.16 -43.78
N SER A 127 -0.89 5.90 -43.75
CA SER A 127 -1.72 4.71 -43.98
C SER A 127 -2.67 4.38 -42.83
N GLY A 128 -2.44 4.96 -41.66
CA GLY A 128 -3.16 4.62 -40.43
C GLY A 128 -2.84 3.21 -39.90
N THR A 129 -1.84 2.52 -40.48
CA THR A 129 -1.40 1.20 -40.04
C THR A 129 -0.47 1.31 -38.83
N ARG A 130 -0.40 0.28 -37.99
CA ARG A 130 0.47 0.30 -36.80
C ARG A 130 1.94 0.13 -37.18
N SER A 131 2.80 0.95 -36.57
CA SER A 131 4.26 0.84 -36.72
C SER A 131 4.78 -0.50 -36.15
N TYR A 132 5.97 -0.95 -36.57
CA TYR A 132 6.56 -2.18 -36.02
C TYR A 132 6.84 -2.03 -34.52
N ALA A 133 7.22 -0.83 -34.08
CA ALA A 133 7.33 -0.49 -32.67
C ALA A 133 5.98 -0.58 -31.95
N GLY A 134 4.89 -0.11 -32.58
CA GLY A 134 3.52 -0.25 -32.08
C GLY A 134 3.09 -1.70 -31.87
N TRP A 135 3.39 -2.58 -32.81
CA TRP A 135 3.13 -4.03 -32.69
C TRP A 135 3.92 -4.67 -31.55
N TRP A 136 5.20 -4.34 -31.40
CA TRP A 136 6.01 -4.85 -30.29
C TRP A 136 5.47 -4.39 -28.94
N PHE A 137 5.07 -3.13 -28.84
CA PHE A 137 4.46 -2.60 -27.62
C PHE A 137 3.16 -3.34 -27.26
N LEU A 138 2.28 -3.54 -28.24
CA LEU A 138 0.98 -4.19 -28.05
C LEU A 138 1.10 -5.66 -27.65
N LEU A 139 2.02 -6.40 -28.27
CA LEU A 139 2.13 -7.86 -28.09
C LEU A 139 3.07 -8.28 -26.96
N VAL A 140 4.08 -7.46 -26.65
CA VAL A 140 5.15 -7.83 -25.70
C VAL A 140 5.18 -6.87 -24.52
N SER A 141 5.47 -5.59 -24.75
CA SER A 141 5.79 -4.67 -23.66
C SER A 141 4.59 -4.39 -22.75
N ALA A 142 3.42 -4.11 -23.32
CA ALA A 142 2.22 -3.79 -22.56
C ALA A 142 1.64 -5.01 -21.81
N PRO A 143 1.46 -6.20 -22.44
CA PRO A 143 1.00 -7.40 -21.73
C PRO A 143 1.95 -7.81 -20.60
N LEU A 144 3.26 -7.74 -20.81
CA LEU A 144 4.22 -8.10 -19.75
C LEU A 144 4.09 -7.17 -18.54
N PHE A 145 3.97 -5.86 -18.77
CA PHE A 145 3.77 -4.90 -17.68
C PHE A 145 2.45 -5.13 -16.94
N ARG A 146 1.34 -5.33 -17.67
CA ARG A 146 0.02 -5.64 -17.08
C ARG A 146 0.06 -6.93 -16.27
N PHE A 147 0.70 -7.98 -16.80
CA PHE A 147 0.89 -9.25 -16.10
C PHE A 147 1.64 -9.06 -14.77
N LEU A 148 2.72 -8.27 -14.77
CA LEU A 148 3.44 -7.96 -13.54
C LEU A 148 2.59 -7.18 -12.53
N LEU A 149 1.79 -6.20 -12.98
CA LEU A 149 0.84 -5.49 -12.11
C LEU A 149 -0.19 -6.44 -11.51
N LEU A 150 -0.78 -7.33 -12.33
CA LEU A 150 -1.73 -8.34 -11.88
C LEU A 150 -1.11 -9.29 -10.86
N ARG A 151 0.15 -9.70 -11.05
CA ARG A 151 0.89 -10.49 -10.05
C ARG A 151 1.02 -9.76 -8.72
N TRP A 152 1.21 -8.45 -8.74
CA TRP A 152 1.27 -7.64 -7.51
C TRP A 152 -0.08 -7.51 -6.82
N VAL A 153 -1.15 -7.30 -7.59
CA VAL A 153 -2.53 -7.34 -7.07
C VAL A 153 -2.81 -8.70 -6.45
N TRP A 154 -2.43 -9.78 -7.12
CA TRP A 154 -2.59 -11.14 -6.61
C TRP A 154 -1.80 -11.37 -5.31
N ARG A 155 -0.55 -10.89 -5.21
CA ARG A 155 0.22 -10.94 -3.95
C ARG A 155 -0.47 -10.19 -2.82
N LEU A 156 -1.04 -9.03 -3.10
CA LEU A 156 -1.83 -8.26 -2.12
C LEU A 156 -3.08 -9.05 -1.70
N VAL A 157 -3.79 -9.68 -2.64
CA VAL A 157 -4.94 -10.57 -2.35
C VAL A 157 -4.51 -11.74 -1.45
N LEU A 158 -3.41 -12.43 -1.77
CA LEU A 158 -2.88 -13.51 -0.93
C LEU A 158 -2.53 -13.02 0.47
N TRP A 159 -1.92 -11.84 0.59
CA TRP A 159 -1.62 -11.23 1.89
C TRP A 159 -2.88 -10.93 2.70
N THR A 160 -3.89 -10.34 2.06
CA THR A 160 -5.22 -10.13 2.66
C THR A 160 -5.85 -11.44 3.10
N LEU A 161 -5.77 -12.50 2.29
CA LEU A 161 -6.30 -13.83 2.64
C LEU A 161 -5.57 -14.46 3.83
N ILE A 162 -4.24 -14.29 3.92
CA ILE A 162 -3.46 -14.72 5.10
C ILE A 162 -4.00 -14.00 6.34
N LEU A 163 -4.02 -12.67 6.33
CA LEU A 163 -4.47 -11.89 7.48
C LEU A 163 -5.91 -12.21 7.86
N TRP A 164 -6.83 -12.21 6.89
CA TRP A 164 -8.23 -12.53 7.13
C TRP A 164 -8.43 -13.88 7.81
N LYS A 165 -7.69 -14.91 7.39
CA LYS A 165 -7.81 -16.24 8.00
C LYS A 165 -7.11 -16.33 9.35
N VAL A 166 -5.94 -15.70 9.51
CA VAL A 166 -5.22 -15.67 10.79
C VAL A 166 -6.02 -14.91 11.85
N MET A 167 -6.68 -13.80 11.51
CA MET A 167 -7.56 -13.05 12.42
C MET A 167 -8.80 -13.84 12.88
N ARG A 168 -9.11 -14.98 12.25
CA ARG A 168 -10.20 -15.88 12.64
C ARG A 168 -9.74 -17.03 13.53
N LEU A 169 -8.44 -17.21 13.72
CA LEU A 169 -7.90 -18.16 14.70
C LEU A 169 -8.07 -17.59 16.11
N ARG A 170 -7.99 -18.46 17.13
CA ARG A 170 -7.98 -18.04 18.53
C ARG A 170 -6.63 -17.44 18.89
N LEU A 171 -6.45 -16.17 18.53
CA LEU A 171 -5.25 -15.42 18.85
C LEU A 171 -5.27 -14.95 20.30
N HIS A 172 -4.13 -15.06 20.98
CA HIS A 172 -3.92 -14.51 22.32
C HIS A 172 -3.47 -13.06 22.19
N LEU A 173 -4.43 -12.14 22.24
CA LEU A 173 -4.18 -10.70 22.18
C LEU A 173 -4.02 -10.13 23.59
N VAL A 174 -3.14 -9.14 23.74
CA VAL A 174 -2.90 -8.47 25.02
C VAL A 174 -3.42 -7.03 24.93
N PRO A 175 -4.62 -6.71 25.45
CA PRO A 175 -5.24 -5.39 25.29
C PRO A 175 -4.40 -4.22 25.82
N SER A 176 -3.65 -4.45 26.91
CA SER A 176 -2.76 -3.48 27.55
C SER A 176 -1.38 -3.35 26.88
N HIS A 177 -1.20 -3.94 25.69
CA HIS A 177 0.08 -3.90 24.99
C HIS A 177 0.42 -2.45 24.54
N PRO A 178 1.69 -2.01 24.67
CA PRO A 178 2.09 -0.61 24.42
C PRO A 178 1.95 -0.15 22.96
N ASP A 179 1.72 -1.08 22.03
CA ASP A 179 1.47 -0.75 20.61
C ASP A 179 0.05 -0.23 20.34
N ARG A 180 -0.85 -0.18 21.34
CA ARG A 180 -2.26 0.22 21.19
C ARG A 180 -2.98 -0.54 20.06
N ALA A 181 -2.55 -1.77 19.77
CA ALA A 181 -3.12 -2.65 18.74
C ALA A 181 -3.14 -4.11 19.23
N ALA A 182 -3.17 -4.29 20.54
CA ALA A 182 -3.17 -5.56 21.25
C ALA A 182 -2.07 -6.57 20.81
N GLY A 183 -0.89 -6.06 20.43
CA GLY A 183 0.23 -6.87 19.93
C GLY A 183 0.29 -7.03 18.40
N LEU A 184 -0.69 -6.51 17.65
CA LEU A 184 -0.74 -6.56 16.18
C LEU A 184 -0.08 -5.37 15.48
N GLY A 185 0.54 -4.47 16.23
CA GLY A 185 1.17 -3.24 15.70
C GLY A 185 2.26 -3.51 14.67
N PHE A 186 2.94 -4.65 14.72
CA PHE A 186 3.95 -5.06 13.73
C PHE A 186 3.38 -5.25 12.31
N LEU A 187 2.07 -5.45 12.14
CA LEU A 187 1.44 -5.55 10.82
C LEU A 187 1.52 -4.22 10.07
N THR A 188 1.42 -3.11 10.80
CA THR A 188 1.64 -1.75 10.29
C THR A 188 3.02 -1.62 9.63
N GLU A 189 4.04 -2.13 10.32
CA GLU A 189 5.42 -2.16 9.85
C GLU A 189 5.60 -3.06 8.62
N ALA A 190 4.82 -4.12 8.51
CA ALA A 190 4.79 -4.96 7.32
C ALA A 190 4.17 -4.21 6.13
N GLN A 191 3.16 -3.38 6.36
CA GLN A 191 2.43 -2.69 5.30
C GLN A 191 3.25 -1.59 4.61
N LYS A 192 4.17 -0.94 5.33
CA LYS A 192 5.06 0.11 4.79
C LYS A 192 5.83 -0.30 3.54
N VAL A 193 6.15 -1.58 3.38
CA VAL A 193 6.95 -2.08 2.24
C VAL A 193 6.20 -1.99 0.90
N PHE A 194 4.86 -1.93 0.93
CA PHE A 194 4.05 -1.72 -0.27
C PHE A 194 4.18 -0.31 -0.86
N SER A 195 4.80 0.63 -0.14
CA SER A 195 5.14 1.95 -0.66
C SER A 195 5.94 1.89 -1.97
N LEU A 196 6.76 0.87 -2.17
CA LEU A 196 7.49 0.65 -3.43
C LEU A 196 6.54 0.45 -4.62
N ILE A 197 5.46 -0.32 -4.44
CA ILE A 197 4.47 -0.59 -5.49
C ILE A 197 3.61 0.65 -5.72
N VAL A 198 3.21 1.33 -4.64
CA VAL A 198 2.47 2.59 -4.69
C VAL A 198 3.26 3.66 -5.43
N PHE A 199 4.57 3.77 -5.17
CA PHE A 199 5.48 4.68 -5.87
C PHE A 199 5.62 4.31 -7.35
N ALA A 200 5.80 3.02 -7.67
CA ALA A 200 5.89 2.56 -9.06
C ALA A 200 4.63 2.93 -9.87
N GLY A 201 3.45 2.71 -9.31
CA GLY A 201 2.20 3.10 -9.96
C GLY A 201 2.03 4.62 -10.04
N GLY A 202 2.42 5.36 -8.99
CA GLY A 202 2.45 6.83 -9.01
C GLY A 202 3.36 7.38 -10.10
N ALA A 203 4.51 6.76 -10.35
CA ALA A 203 5.40 7.14 -11.43
C ALA A 203 4.76 6.93 -12.81
N VAL A 204 4.09 5.80 -13.04
CA VAL A 204 3.36 5.59 -14.30
C VAL A 204 2.27 6.65 -14.49
N MET A 205 1.50 6.92 -13.44
CA MET A 205 0.46 7.95 -13.48
C MET A 205 1.05 9.33 -13.72
N SER A 206 2.24 9.64 -13.19
CA SER A 206 2.87 10.94 -13.41
C SER A 206 3.37 11.10 -14.84
N GLY A 207 3.91 10.04 -15.45
CA GLY A 207 4.23 10.04 -16.88
C GLY A 207 3.01 10.28 -17.77
N ALA A 208 1.88 9.65 -17.44
CA ALA A 208 0.61 9.86 -18.17
C ALA A 208 0.10 11.31 -18.02
N VAL A 209 0.12 11.85 -16.81
CA VAL A 209 -0.26 13.26 -16.56
C VAL A 209 0.70 14.22 -17.28
N ALA A 210 2.01 13.95 -17.27
CA ALA A 210 3.00 14.78 -17.96
C ALA A 210 2.76 14.80 -19.48
N ASN A 211 2.49 13.64 -20.09
CA ASN A 211 2.14 13.56 -21.50
C ASN A 211 0.88 14.39 -21.82
N SER A 212 -0.16 14.27 -21.01
CA SER A 212 -1.42 15.01 -21.17
C SER A 212 -1.28 16.52 -20.96
N MET A 213 -0.28 16.98 -20.22
CA MET A 213 -0.04 18.42 -20.00
C MET A 213 0.91 19.04 -21.01
N LEU A 214 1.91 18.28 -21.49
CA LEU A 214 2.93 18.78 -22.42
C LEU A 214 2.51 18.70 -23.88
N TYR A 215 1.77 17.66 -24.25
CA TYR A 215 1.46 17.34 -25.65
C TYR A 215 -0.03 17.40 -25.97
N GLU A 216 -0.87 17.19 -24.96
CA GLU A 216 -2.29 17.46 -25.06
C GLU A 216 -2.57 18.82 -24.40
N SER A 217 -3.62 19.53 -24.82
CA SER A 217 -4.00 20.81 -24.21
C SER A 217 -4.65 20.61 -22.83
N GLY A 218 -4.15 19.66 -22.04
CA GLY A 218 -4.63 19.31 -20.72
C GLY A 218 -4.25 20.38 -19.69
N THR A 219 -5.17 20.66 -18.77
CA THR A 219 -4.93 21.61 -17.68
C THR A 219 -4.71 20.86 -16.37
N LEU A 220 -4.06 21.50 -15.39
CA LEU A 220 -3.91 20.90 -14.06
C LEU A 220 -5.28 20.60 -13.41
N ALA A 221 -6.29 21.40 -13.75
CA ALA A 221 -7.66 21.20 -13.28
C ALA A 221 -8.27 19.89 -13.83
N SER A 222 -8.01 19.53 -15.08
CA SER A 222 -8.56 18.31 -15.69
C SER A 222 -7.83 17.04 -15.22
N THR A 223 -6.54 17.13 -14.89
CA THR A 223 -5.74 15.97 -14.45
C THR A 223 -5.73 15.75 -12.93
N ARG A 224 -6.09 16.77 -12.14
CA ARG A 224 -6.17 16.68 -10.67
C ARG A 224 -7.05 15.54 -10.15
N PRO A 225 -8.27 15.29 -10.68
CA PRO A 225 -9.10 14.16 -10.24
C PRO A 225 -8.38 12.82 -10.41
N LEU A 226 -7.70 12.62 -11.54
CA LEU A 226 -6.96 11.39 -11.82
C LEU A 226 -5.84 11.14 -10.79
N MET A 227 -5.08 12.19 -10.44
CA MET A 227 -4.03 12.11 -9.42
C MET A 227 -4.60 11.77 -8.04
N ILE A 228 -5.68 12.44 -7.63
CA ILE A 228 -6.33 12.21 -6.34
C ILE A 228 -6.90 10.79 -6.28
N THR A 229 -7.60 10.34 -7.34
CA THR A 229 -8.14 8.99 -7.44
C THR A 229 -7.05 7.94 -7.30
N TRP A 230 -5.90 8.12 -7.96
CA TRP A 230 -4.75 7.22 -7.78
C TRP A 230 -4.27 7.18 -6.33
N ILE A 231 -4.01 8.33 -5.71
CA ILE A 231 -3.52 8.41 -4.32
C ILE A 231 -4.49 7.71 -3.37
N VAL A 232 -5.78 7.98 -3.50
CA VAL A 232 -6.83 7.38 -2.65
C VAL A 232 -6.91 5.88 -2.86
N ILE A 233 -7.00 5.40 -4.11
CA ILE A 233 -7.10 3.96 -4.40
C ILE A 233 -5.84 3.22 -3.94
N ALA A 234 -4.66 3.78 -4.19
CA ALA A 234 -3.39 3.15 -3.79
C ALA A 234 -3.26 3.07 -2.27
N ALA A 235 -3.67 4.12 -1.54
CA ALA A 235 -3.71 4.12 -0.08
C ALA A 235 -4.73 3.10 0.46
N LEU A 236 -5.96 3.08 -0.07
CA LEU A 236 -7.00 2.14 0.35
C LEU A 236 -6.61 0.69 0.07
N ALA A 237 -6.10 0.39 -1.13
CA ALA A 237 -5.61 -0.94 -1.49
C ALA A 237 -4.46 -1.37 -0.57
N SER A 238 -3.56 -0.46 -0.24
CA SER A 238 -2.47 -0.73 0.69
C SER A 238 -2.94 -0.90 2.14
N VAL A 239 -4.05 -0.31 2.57
CA VAL A 239 -4.57 -0.48 3.94
C VAL A 239 -5.54 -1.66 4.05
N ALA A 240 -6.15 -2.08 2.94
CA ALA A 240 -7.17 -3.12 2.91
C ALA A 240 -6.81 -4.42 3.67
N PRO A 241 -5.58 -4.96 3.62
CA PRO A 241 -5.23 -6.16 4.38
C PRO A 241 -5.36 -5.98 5.90
N LEU A 242 -5.10 -4.77 6.42
CA LEU A 242 -5.14 -4.46 7.84
C LEU A 242 -6.57 -4.35 8.38
N LEU A 243 -7.54 -4.03 7.51
CA LEU A 243 -8.96 -3.96 7.87
C LEU A 243 -9.51 -5.32 8.31
N CYS A 244 -8.84 -6.42 7.95
CA CYS A 244 -9.20 -7.75 8.43
C CYS A 244 -9.07 -7.91 9.96
N ALA A 245 -8.22 -7.12 10.62
CA ALA A 245 -8.01 -7.17 12.07
C ALA A 245 -9.07 -6.38 12.85
N THR A 246 -9.80 -5.48 12.20
CA THR A 246 -10.79 -4.59 12.83
C THR A 246 -11.81 -5.28 13.72
N PRO A 247 -12.55 -6.33 13.26
CA PRO A 247 -13.56 -6.97 14.11
C PRO A 247 -12.96 -7.66 15.33
N LEU A 248 -11.73 -8.17 15.22
CA LEU A 248 -11.03 -8.81 16.32
C LEU A 248 -10.61 -7.76 17.37
N LEU A 249 -10.02 -6.64 16.92
CA LEU A 249 -9.60 -5.55 17.80
C LEU A 249 -10.77 -4.89 18.54
N ILE A 250 -11.90 -4.68 17.86
CA ILE A 250 -13.12 -4.14 18.50
C ILE A 250 -13.57 -5.04 19.65
N ARG A 251 -13.74 -6.35 19.40
CA ARG A 251 -14.18 -7.31 20.43
C ARG A 251 -13.21 -7.37 21.61
N THR A 252 -11.91 -7.41 21.33
CA THR A 252 -10.87 -7.43 22.36
C THR A 252 -10.87 -6.16 23.20
N ARG A 253 -11.07 -4.99 22.58
CA ARG A 253 -11.17 -3.72 23.30
C ARG A 253 -12.42 -3.67 24.17
N ASP A 254 -13.57 -4.04 23.63
CA ASP A 254 -14.83 -3.97 24.36
C ASP A 254 -14.80 -4.87 25.61
N GLN A 255 -14.34 -6.11 25.47
CA GLN A 255 -14.17 -7.02 26.61
C GLN A 255 -13.18 -6.46 27.64
N ALA A 256 -12.04 -5.95 27.18
CA ALA A 256 -11.00 -5.43 28.06
C ALA A 256 -11.42 -4.17 28.82
N ILE A 257 -12.25 -3.30 28.25
CA ILE A 257 -12.76 -2.10 28.95
C ILE A 257 -13.54 -2.49 30.20
N PHE A 258 -14.38 -3.52 30.13
CA PHE A 258 -15.15 -3.99 31.28
C PHE A 258 -14.26 -4.73 32.30
N GLU A 259 -13.37 -5.61 31.84
CA GLU A 259 -12.48 -6.38 32.73
C GLU A 259 -11.48 -5.47 33.47
N PHE A 260 -10.78 -4.58 32.75
CA PHE A 260 -9.87 -3.62 33.37
C PHE A 260 -10.63 -2.57 34.19
N GLY A 261 -11.83 -2.18 33.78
CA GLY A 261 -12.67 -1.26 34.54
C GLY A 261 -13.05 -1.83 35.91
N ALA A 262 -13.49 -3.10 35.95
CA ALA A 262 -13.82 -3.78 37.19
C ALA A 262 -12.59 -3.99 38.08
N MET A 263 -11.45 -4.37 37.50
CA MET A 263 -10.19 -4.55 38.23
C MET A 263 -9.69 -3.22 38.84
N ASN A 264 -9.73 -2.13 38.08
CA ASN A 264 -9.35 -0.81 38.60
C ASN A 264 -10.31 -0.34 39.68
N ALA A 265 -11.62 -0.46 39.48
CA ALA A 265 -12.60 -0.06 40.49
C ALA A 265 -12.40 -0.81 41.83
N ALA A 266 -12.13 -2.12 41.77
CA ALA A 266 -11.83 -2.92 42.96
C ALA A 266 -10.53 -2.47 43.64
N HIS A 267 -9.49 -2.14 42.87
CA HIS A 267 -8.22 -1.64 43.41
C HIS A 267 -8.36 -0.25 44.02
N ASP A 268 -9.06 0.67 43.35
CA ASP A 268 -9.28 2.05 43.80
C ASP A 268 -10.07 2.06 45.12
N GLN A 269 -11.10 1.22 45.25
CA GLN A 269 -11.87 1.08 46.49
C GLN A 269 -11.01 0.54 47.64
N ALA A 270 -10.15 -0.45 47.36
CA ALA A 270 -9.24 -0.99 48.38
C ALA A 270 -8.17 0.02 48.80
N PHE A 271 -7.69 0.84 47.85
CA PHE A 271 -6.75 1.92 48.12
C PHE A 271 -7.41 3.03 48.97
N ASP A 272 -8.60 3.48 48.59
CA ASP A 272 -9.38 4.50 49.30
C ASP A 272 -9.66 4.07 50.75
N ALA A 273 -10.14 2.84 50.95
CA ALA A 273 -10.42 2.30 52.29
C ALA A 273 -9.18 2.25 53.19
N ARG A 274 -7.99 2.02 52.62
CA ARG A 274 -6.73 1.88 53.38
C ARG A 274 -6.05 3.22 53.66
N TRP A 275 -6.12 4.18 52.73
CA TRP A 275 -5.26 5.37 52.75
C TRP A 275 -6.01 6.70 52.87
N ILE A 276 -7.30 6.78 52.50
CA ILE A 276 -8.06 8.05 52.40
C ILE A 276 -9.28 8.05 53.33
N GLY A 277 -10.03 6.95 53.36
CA GLY A 277 -11.29 6.84 54.09
C GLY A 277 -11.15 6.91 55.61
N PRO A 278 -12.28 6.96 56.35
CA PRO A 278 -12.29 7.11 57.81
C PRO A 278 -11.62 5.96 58.59
N GLY A 279 -11.27 4.85 57.93
CA GLY A 279 -10.52 3.73 58.48
C GLY A 279 -9.01 3.74 58.18
N ALA A 280 -8.48 4.82 57.59
CA ALA A 280 -7.07 4.93 57.25
C ALA A 280 -6.17 4.85 58.51
N GLN A 281 -5.12 4.03 58.45
CA GLN A 281 -4.22 3.82 59.59
C GLN A 281 -3.35 5.06 59.84
N PRO A 282 -3.41 5.69 61.03
CA PRO A 282 -2.57 6.83 61.35
C PRO A 282 -1.09 6.41 61.44
N GLY A 283 -0.20 7.11 60.73
CA GLY A 283 1.25 6.94 60.85
C GLY A 283 1.96 6.15 59.74
N THR A 284 1.22 5.60 58.78
CA THR A 284 1.82 5.05 57.54
C THR A 284 2.00 6.14 56.50
N GLU A 285 3.24 6.34 56.05
CA GLU A 285 3.57 7.33 55.02
C GLU A 285 3.26 6.76 53.61
N LEU A 286 2.41 7.45 52.86
CA LEU A 286 2.06 7.06 51.49
C LEU A 286 3.21 7.32 50.50
N LEU A 287 4.02 8.35 50.76
CA LEU A 287 5.15 8.74 49.91
C LEU A 287 6.20 7.63 49.90
N GLY A 288 6.48 7.09 48.71
CA GLY A 288 7.40 5.97 48.52
C GLY A 288 6.78 4.58 48.74
N HIS A 289 5.50 4.48 49.12
CA HIS A 289 4.84 3.20 49.29
C HIS A 289 4.50 2.54 47.93
N PRO A 290 4.72 1.22 47.74
CA PRO A 290 4.44 0.53 46.47
C PRO A 290 2.99 0.66 45.97
N ASP A 291 2.04 0.81 46.87
CA ASP A 291 0.61 0.96 46.55
C ASP A 291 0.32 2.19 45.66
N ALA A 292 1.03 3.31 45.85
CA ALA A 292 0.87 4.49 45.00
C ALA A 292 1.31 4.21 43.55
N ASN A 293 2.39 3.46 43.37
CA ASN A 293 2.85 3.02 42.05
C ASN A 293 1.91 1.98 41.44
N SER A 294 1.35 1.08 42.26
CA SER A 294 0.36 0.09 41.82
C SER A 294 -0.89 0.77 41.25
N LEU A 295 -1.43 1.77 41.95
CA LEU A 295 -2.59 2.56 41.53
C LEU A 295 -2.34 3.24 40.17
N ALA A 296 -1.16 3.86 40.01
CA ALA A 296 -0.76 4.50 38.76
C ALA A 296 -0.61 3.49 37.60
N ASN A 297 0.00 2.33 37.86
CA ASN A 297 0.23 1.30 36.83
C ASN A 297 -1.08 0.68 36.31
N LEU A 298 -2.04 0.41 37.21
CA LEU A 298 -3.35 -0.13 36.85
C LEU A 298 -4.18 0.91 36.07
N SER A 299 -4.14 2.17 36.49
CA SER A 299 -4.73 3.29 35.75
C SER A 299 -4.16 3.40 34.33
N HIS A 300 -2.84 3.33 34.19
CA HIS A 300 -2.16 3.38 32.88
C HIS A 300 -2.53 2.18 31.99
N GLY A 301 -2.71 0.99 32.57
CA GLY A 301 -3.18 -0.20 31.86
C GLY A 301 -4.56 0.02 31.23
N LEU A 302 -5.52 0.55 32.00
CA LEU A 302 -6.86 0.89 31.50
C LEU A 302 -6.83 2.02 30.47
N GLU A 303 -5.99 3.04 30.66
CA GLU A 303 -5.81 4.11 29.68
C GLU A 303 -5.31 3.55 28.33
N THR A 304 -4.33 2.65 28.36
CA THR A 304 -3.81 1.96 27.16
C THR A 304 -4.92 1.19 26.43
N VAL A 305 -5.81 0.51 27.18
CA VAL A 305 -6.98 -0.19 26.62
C VAL A 305 -7.98 0.78 26.00
N ARG A 306 -8.25 1.92 26.66
CA ARG A 306 -9.16 2.95 26.14
C ARG A 306 -8.64 3.58 24.85
N GLU A 307 -7.33 3.78 24.75
CA GLU A 307 -6.63 4.32 23.58
C GLU A 307 -6.32 3.27 22.49
N MET A 308 -6.74 2.02 22.69
CA MET A 308 -6.55 0.95 21.71
C MET A 308 -7.22 1.30 20.38
N ARG A 309 -6.47 1.13 19.29
CA ARG A 309 -6.90 1.45 17.93
C ARG A 309 -7.79 0.36 17.37
N PHE A 310 -8.80 0.76 16.59
CA PHE A 310 -9.69 -0.18 15.89
C PHE A 310 -9.03 -0.86 14.69
N ILE A 311 -8.01 -0.25 14.10
CA ILE A 311 -7.26 -0.78 12.95
C ILE A 311 -5.77 -0.72 13.33
N PRO A 312 -4.97 -1.75 13.04
CA PRO A 312 -3.54 -1.74 13.30
C PRO A 312 -2.83 -0.87 12.27
N LEU A 313 -3.07 0.45 12.34
CA LEU A 313 -2.57 1.46 11.41
C LEU A 313 -2.12 2.68 12.19
N ASP A 314 -0.90 3.13 11.95
CA ASP A 314 -0.33 4.36 12.52
C ASP A 314 -0.37 5.50 11.50
N ARG A 315 -0.37 6.74 12.00
CA ARG A 315 -0.31 7.94 11.16
C ARG A 315 0.94 7.94 10.27
N ARG A 316 2.06 7.43 10.79
CA ARG A 316 3.32 7.34 10.05
C ARG A 316 3.23 6.47 8.80
N THR A 317 2.54 5.32 8.85
CA THR A 317 2.35 4.48 7.65
C THR A 317 1.47 5.15 6.63
N LEU A 318 0.38 5.80 7.05
CA LEU A 318 -0.45 6.59 6.15
C LEU A 318 0.36 7.68 5.44
N ILE A 319 1.18 8.42 6.18
CA ILE A 319 2.07 9.44 5.62
C ILE A 319 3.06 8.82 4.62
N VAL A 320 3.71 7.71 4.97
CA VAL A 320 4.67 7.03 4.07
C VAL A 320 4.00 6.55 2.78
N LEU A 321 2.80 5.98 2.86
CA LEU A 321 2.05 5.51 1.69
C LEU A 321 1.55 6.69 0.84
N ALA A 322 1.04 7.75 1.47
CA ALA A 322 0.60 8.95 0.77
C ALA A 322 1.77 9.67 0.08
N LEU A 323 2.91 9.81 0.78
CA LEU A 323 4.14 10.36 0.20
C LEU A 323 4.63 9.50 -0.96
N ALA A 324 4.63 8.17 -0.83
CA ALA A 324 5.01 7.30 -1.93
C ALA A 324 4.10 7.46 -3.16
N ALA A 325 2.80 7.68 -2.96
CA ALA A 325 1.86 7.90 -4.05
C ALA A 325 2.03 9.28 -4.71
N ALA A 326 2.31 10.31 -3.91
CA ALA A 326 2.38 11.70 -4.36
C ALA A 326 3.76 12.12 -4.87
N LEU A 327 4.86 11.55 -4.34
CA LEU A 327 6.23 11.94 -4.67
C LEU A 327 6.54 11.90 -6.18
N PRO A 328 6.10 10.88 -6.95
CA PRO A 328 6.32 10.86 -8.40
C PRO A 328 5.59 11.97 -9.17
N MET A 329 4.59 12.61 -8.58
CA MET A 329 3.84 13.72 -9.20
C MET A 329 4.55 15.06 -9.07
N ALA A 330 5.48 15.20 -8.13
CA ALA A 330 6.15 16.46 -7.85
C ALA A 330 6.85 17.07 -9.09
N PRO A 331 7.60 16.31 -9.92
CA PRO A 331 8.22 16.86 -11.13
C PRO A 331 7.20 17.43 -12.12
N VAL A 332 6.05 16.75 -12.29
CA VAL A 332 5.01 17.17 -13.25
C VAL A 332 4.36 18.48 -12.82
N ILE A 333 4.09 18.59 -11.52
CA ILE A 333 3.55 19.80 -10.92
C ILE A 333 4.55 20.97 -11.05
N LEU A 334 5.85 20.72 -10.82
CA LEU A 334 6.90 21.74 -10.97
C LEU A 334 7.12 22.22 -12.41
N ILE A 335 6.84 21.38 -13.40
CA ILE A 335 6.93 21.76 -14.82
C ILE A 335 5.86 22.80 -15.18
N VAL A 336 4.70 22.77 -14.52
CA VAL A 336 3.51 23.52 -14.94
C VAL A 336 3.25 24.74 -14.06
N THR A 337 3.50 24.64 -12.76
CA THR A 337 3.30 25.75 -11.82
C THR A 337 4.64 26.27 -11.32
N PRO A 338 4.91 27.58 -11.42
CA PRO A 338 6.09 28.19 -10.83
C PRO A 338 6.20 27.85 -9.33
N VAL A 339 7.40 27.49 -8.87
CA VAL A 339 7.68 27.06 -7.48
C VAL A 339 7.12 28.05 -6.44
N ASN A 340 7.13 29.34 -6.77
CA ASN A 340 6.65 30.42 -5.92
C ASN A 340 5.13 30.36 -5.67
N GLU A 341 4.35 29.91 -6.65
CA GLU A 341 2.90 29.72 -6.50
C GLU A 341 2.59 28.50 -5.64
N LEU A 342 3.37 27.43 -5.79
CA LEU A 342 3.25 26.21 -4.98
C LEU A 342 3.47 26.45 -3.50
N ILE A 343 4.54 27.16 -3.16
CA ILE A 343 4.87 27.48 -1.77
C ILE A 343 3.73 28.31 -1.16
N ARG A 344 3.19 29.27 -1.92
CA ARG A 344 2.06 30.11 -1.49
C ARG A 344 0.80 29.28 -1.23
N ASP A 345 0.48 28.32 -2.09
CA ASP A 345 -0.71 27.47 -1.94
C ASP A 345 -0.57 26.45 -0.81
N VAL A 346 0.62 25.86 -0.60
CA VAL A 346 0.89 24.96 0.53
C VAL A 346 0.78 25.71 1.87
N ILE A 347 1.32 26.93 1.95
CA ILE A 347 1.20 27.76 3.16
C ILE A 347 -0.27 28.08 3.45
N LYS A 348 -1.08 28.38 2.43
CA LYS A 348 -2.53 28.62 2.59
C LYS A 348 -3.34 27.38 3.03
N LEU A 349 -2.86 26.18 2.73
CA LEU A 349 -3.50 24.92 3.09
C LEU A 349 -3.11 24.44 4.50
N LEU A 350 -1.99 24.93 5.03
CA LEU A 350 -1.48 24.64 6.37
C LEU A 350 -1.84 25.70 7.41
N ALA A 351 -2.22 26.90 6.96
CA ALA A 351 -2.85 27.95 7.76
C ALA A 351 -4.37 27.70 7.86
#